data_AF-A0A4R3SQL1-F1
#
_entry.id   AF-A0A4R3SQL1-F1
#
_cell.length_a   1.000
_cell.length_b   1.000
_cell.length_c   1.000
_cell.angle_alpha   90.00
_cell.angle_beta   90.00
_cell.angle_gamma   90.00
#
_symmetry.space_group_name_H-M   'P 1'
#
loop_
_entity.id
_entity.type
_entity.pdbx_description
1 polymer ?
#
loop_
_entity_poly.entity_id
_entity_poly.type
_entity_poly.pdbx_seq_one_letter_code
_entity_poly.pdbx_strand_id
1 'polypeptide(L)'
;MAGSQFTLAALATTAVPGLVVTGTRTLGSAAAGDYESALLRDADGALTVIRRPRNQRAEARQSADLVAIRALSAGIRTRLPFGVAEYRGQAPIGSTRAIVTTRLPGAHPTLASFAERPELATSVGRALAAIHQLPTSFVSDAGLPSLTPFEVLRSAVSVMDRAVATKLVPAALVERWEGAARDQQLWQFTPTVVHGSIGTGVLLVDGEAVSGILDWGELRLGDPAKDLAWVLAGRRDAFDTVLSAYEANGGGRDRQLAQRARVHHELETAHWLLHGVQAKSTEVVDDAVAMMHRLVDAVHAPSAEPLQSVSPETMEIGEVEQLLSSTERRHG
;
A
#
# COMPACT_ATOMS: atom_id res chain seq x y z
N MET A 1 23.47 11.07 -21.17
CA MET A 1 23.85 9.67 -21.42
C MET A 1 23.20 8.80 -20.37
N ALA A 2 22.51 7.72 -20.77
CA ALA A 2 22.04 6.72 -19.82
C ALA A 2 23.26 6.06 -19.16
N GLY A 3 23.28 5.98 -17.82
CA GLY A 3 24.37 5.31 -17.13
C GLY A 3 24.29 3.81 -17.38
N SER A 4 25.36 3.20 -17.90
CA SER A 4 25.45 1.74 -17.98
C SER A 4 25.42 1.11 -16.58
N GLN A 5 25.07 -0.18 -16.45
CA GLN A 5 25.16 -0.87 -15.16
C GLN A 5 26.58 -0.86 -14.56
N PHE A 6 27.62 -0.73 -15.40
CA PHE A 6 29.01 -0.57 -14.97
C PHE A 6 29.28 0.81 -14.37
N THR A 7 28.68 1.86 -14.94
CA THR A 7 28.74 3.22 -14.36
C THR A 7 28.10 3.24 -12.99
N LEU A 8 26.94 2.59 -12.83
CA LEU A 8 26.26 2.48 -11.54
C LEU A 8 27.07 1.62 -10.55
N ALA A 9 27.69 0.54 -10.99
CA ALA A 9 28.57 -0.27 -10.15
C ALA A 9 29.77 0.53 -9.63
N ALA A 10 30.44 1.31 -10.49
CA ALA A 10 31.54 2.20 -10.09
C ALA A 10 31.06 3.31 -9.14
N LEU A 11 29.86 3.84 -9.34
CA LEU A 11 29.28 4.82 -8.43
C LEU A 11 28.99 4.22 -7.05
N ALA A 12 28.58 2.95 -6.99
CA ALA A 12 28.30 2.26 -5.73
C ALA A 12 29.55 2.09 -4.86
N THR A 13 30.73 1.83 -5.46
CA THR A 13 31.99 1.75 -4.69
C THR A 13 32.41 3.09 -4.10
N THR A 14 31.97 4.20 -4.70
CA THR A 14 32.11 5.55 -4.13
C THR A 14 31.09 5.79 -3.02
N ALA A 15 29.86 5.29 -3.20
CA ALA A 15 28.75 5.48 -2.27
C ALA A 15 28.90 4.71 -0.96
N VAL A 16 29.54 3.54 -0.99
CA VAL A 16 29.65 2.61 0.14
C VAL A 16 31.14 2.35 0.42
N PRO A 17 31.71 2.87 1.52
CA PRO A 17 33.11 2.66 1.85
C PRO A 17 33.46 1.17 1.95
N GLY A 18 34.53 0.76 1.28
CA GLY A 18 35.01 -0.62 1.28
C GLY A 18 34.22 -1.60 0.42
N LEU A 19 33.17 -1.16 -0.30
CA LEU A 19 32.41 -2.04 -1.19
C LEU A 19 33.27 -2.49 -2.38
N VAL A 20 33.49 -3.80 -2.48
CA VAL A 20 34.14 -4.44 -3.63
C VAL A 20 33.07 -5.14 -4.47
N VAL A 21 32.77 -4.60 -5.65
CA VAL A 21 31.77 -5.17 -6.56
C VAL A 21 32.41 -6.22 -7.46
N THR A 22 31.93 -7.46 -7.39
CA THR A 22 32.42 -8.61 -8.18
C THR A 22 31.49 -8.95 -9.35
N GLY A 23 30.27 -8.43 -9.36
CA GLY A 23 29.33 -8.61 -10.47
C GLY A 23 28.25 -7.54 -10.50
N THR A 24 27.74 -7.23 -11.70
CA THR A 24 26.64 -6.29 -11.88
C THR A 24 25.73 -6.72 -13.01
N ARG A 25 24.43 -6.45 -12.88
CA ARG A 25 23.46 -6.58 -13.96
C ARG A 25 22.43 -5.46 -13.87
N THR A 26 21.84 -5.11 -15.00
CA THR A 26 20.70 -4.19 -15.05
C THR A 26 19.55 -4.76 -14.21
N LEU A 27 18.90 -3.89 -13.43
CA LEU A 27 17.68 -4.18 -12.70
C LEU A 27 16.54 -3.34 -13.27
N GLY A 28 15.45 -3.99 -13.71
CA GLY A 28 14.36 -3.32 -14.42
C GLY A 28 14.74 -2.94 -15.84
N SER A 29 14.24 -1.80 -16.33
CA SER A 29 14.51 -1.33 -17.69
C SER A 29 15.69 -0.36 -17.72
N ALA A 30 16.64 -0.61 -18.64
CA ALA A 30 17.73 0.32 -18.94
C ALA A 30 17.25 1.58 -19.68
N ALA A 31 16.10 1.53 -20.36
CA ALA A 31 15.63 2.61 -21.24
C ALA A 31 14.37 3.32 -20.73
N ALA A 32 13.57 2.68 -19.89
CA ALA A 32 12.28 3.18 -19.42
C ALA A 32 12.16 3.20 -17.89
N GLY A 33 11.11 3.84 -17.39
CA GLY A 33 10.81 3.94 -15.96
C GLY A 33 11.45 5.15 -15.28
N ASP A 34 11.19 5.27 -13.97
CA ASP A 34 11.61 6.41 -13.15
C ASP A 34 13.09 6.37 -12.73
N TYR A 35 13.72 5.20 -12.84
CA TYR A 35 15.06 4.94 -12.29
C TYR A 35 15.96 4.24 -13.30
N GLU A 36 17.25 4.58 -13.29
CA GLU A 36 18.32 3.69 -13.75
C GLU A 36 18.79 2.87 -12.56
N SER A 37 18.72 1.55 -12.65
CA SER A 37 19.03 0.66 -11.51
C SER A 37 19.94 -0.48 -11.90
N ALA A 38 20.82 -0.87 -10.99
CA ALA A 38 21.67 -2.04 -11.14
C ALA A 38 21.63 -2.90 -9.88
N LEU A 39 21.62 -4.22 -10.07
CA LEU A 39 21.87 -5.20 -9.03
C LEU A 39 23.37 -5.47 -9.00
N LEU A 40 23.97 -5.35 -7.81
CA LEU A 40 25.38 -5.55 -7.57
C LEU A 40 25.58 -6.76 -6.67
N ARG A 41 26.63 -7.52 -6.94
CA ARG A 41 27.15 -8.57 -6.07
C ARG A 41 28.49 -8.11 -5.51
N ASP A 42 28.65 -8.19 -4.20
CA ASP A 42 29.93 -7.89 -3.56
C ASP A 42 30.87 -9.11 -3.46
N ALA A 43 32.05 -8.93 -2.85
CA ALA A 43 33.04 -9.99 -2.67
C ALA A 43 32.57 -11.11 -1.72
N ASP A 44 31.70 -10.80 -0.76
CA ASP A 44 31.12 -11.76 0.18
C ASP A 44 29.89 -12.47 -0.43
N GLY A 45 29.47 -12.04 -1.62
CA GLY A 45 28.33 -12.60 -2.36
C GLY A 45 26.98 -11.99 -2.00
N ALA A 46 26.93 -10.97 -1.13
CA ALA A 46 25.70 -10.26 -0.82
C ALA A 46 25.25 -9.40 -2.01
N LEU A 47 23.93 -9.22 -2.10
CA LEU A 47 23.29 -8.48 -3.18
C LEU A 47 22.82 -7.10 -2.71
N THR A 48 23.21 -6.07 -3.45
CA THR A 48 22.76 -4.70 -3.24
C THR A 48 22.15 -4.13 -4.51
N VAL A 49 21.30 -3.11 -4.35
CA VAL A 49 20.67 -2.39 -5.46
C VAL A 49 21.14 -0.95 -5.40
N ILE A 50 21.63 -0.42 -6.51
CA ILE A 50 21.82 1.02 -6.70
C ILE A 50 20.73 1.57 -7.61
N ARG A 51 20.11 2.68 -7.21
CA ARG A 51 19.07 3.38 -7.99
C ARG A 51 19.46 4.85 -8.16
N ARG A 52 19.43 5.31 -9.41
CA ARG A 52 19.56 6.72 -9.79
C ARG A 52 18.22 7.20 -10.37
N PRO A 53 17.61 8.27 -9.85
CA PRO A 53 16.37 8.81 -10.40
C PRO A 53 16.64 9.49 -11.76
N ARG A 54 15.68 9.40 -12.67
CA ARG A 54 15.78 10.02 -14.01
C ARG A 54 15.12 11.39 -14.10
N ASN A 55 14.26 11.73 -13.15
CA ASN A 55 13.48 12.95 -13.13
C ASN A 55 13.23 13.40 -11.68
N GLN A 56 12.81 14.64 -11.51
CA GLN A 56 12.61 15.26 -10.19
C GLN A 56 11.54 14.54 -9.35
N ARG A 57 10.48 14.01 -9.98
CA ARG A 57 9.44 13.24 -9.29
C ARG A 57 10.01 11.95 -8.69
N ALA A 58 10.83 11.23 -9.45
CA ALA A 58 11.53 10.04 -8.99
C ALA A 58 12.52 10.37 -7.86
N GLU A 59 13.23 11.49 -7.96
CA GLU A 59 14.15 11.93 -6.90
C GLU A 59 13.40 12.26 -5.60
N ALA A 60 12.27 12.95 -5.69
CA ALA A 60 11.42 13.24 -4.53
C ALA A 60 10.92 11.95 -3.88
N ARG A 61 10.41 10.99 -4.69
CA ARG A 61 9.95 9.68 -4.20
C ARG A 61 11.08 8.89 -3.54
N GLN A 62 12.27 8.86 -4.14
CA GLN A 62 13.44 8.19 -3.57
C GLN A 62 13.90 8.85 -2.26
N SER A 63 13.75 10.16 -2.14
CA SER A 63 14.09 10.89 -0.91
C SER A 63 13.10 10.57 0.20
N ALA A 64 11.80 10.53 -0.09
CA ALA A 64 10.77 10.12 0.87
C ALA A 64 10.98 8.67 1.32
N ASP A 65 11.26 7.76 0.38
CA ASP A 65 11.58 6.35 0.68
C ASP A 65 12.81 6.25 1.59
N LEU A 66 13.87 7.01 1.34
CA LEU A 66 15.06 7.03 2.19
C LEU A 66 14.75 7.48 3.63
N VAL A 67 13.91 8.51 3.81
CA VAL A 67 13.49 8.96 5.14
C VAL A 67 12.73 7.85 5.87
N ALA A 68 11.78 7.22 5.18
CA ALA A 68 10.97 6.14 5.76
C ALA A 68 11.79 4.90 6.14
N ILE A 69 12.66 4.39 5.26
CA ILE A 69 13.48 3.20 5.56
C ILE A 69 14.49 3.45 6.69
N ARG A 70 14.92 4.71 6.89
CA ARG A 70 15.78 5.11 8.01
C ARG A 70 15.00 5.24 9.32
N ALA A 71 13.75 5.69 9.26
CA ALA A 71 12.84 5.73 10.42
C ALA A 71 12.50 4.31 10.92
N LEU A 72 12.42 3.33 10.02
CA LEU A 72 12.32 1.91 10.36
C LEU A 72 13.65 1.39 10.93
N SER A 73 13.92 1.70 12.20
CA SER A 73 15.13 1.25 12.91
C SER A 73 15.22 -0.27 13.02
N ALA A 74 16.39 -0.81 13.40
CA ALA A 74 16.56 -2.25 13.62
C ALA A 74 15.52 -2.83 14.59
N GLY A 75 15.20 -2.12 15.68
CA GLY A 75 14.20 -2.57 16.66
C GLY A 75 12.75 -2.48 16.17
N ILE A 76 12.45 -1.63 15.19
CA ILE A 76 11.15 -1.60 14.52
C ILE A 76 11.06 -2.77 13.52
N ARG A 77 12.13 -3.02 12.78
CA ARG A 77 12.19 -4.10 11.77
C ARG A 77 12.02 -5.49 12.37
N THR A 78 12.44 -5.74 13.60
CA THR A 78 12.21 -7.04 14.28
C THR A 78 10.74 -7.36 14.53
N ARG A 79 9.85 -6.36 14.43
CA ARG A 79 8.40 -6.54 14.56
C ARG A 79 7.72 -6.91 13.23
N LEU A 80 8.45 -6.88 12.12
CA LEU A 80 7.92 -7.18 10.79
C LEU A 80 8.26 -8.63 10.41
N PRO A 81 7.31 -9.42 9.89
CA PRO A 81 7.55 -10.81 9.49
C PRO A 81 8.24 -10.94 8.13
N PHE A 82 8.75 -9.83 7.57
CA PHE A 82 9.33 -9.73 6.24
C PHE A 82 10.50 -8.75 6.24
N GLY A 83 11.34 -8.78 5.20
CA GLY A 83 12.48 -7.89 5.06
C GLY A 83 12.11 -6.45 4.64
N VAL A 84 12.87 -5.48 5.12
CA VAL A 84 12.86 -4.08 4.64
C VAL A 84 14.24 -3.75 4.12
N ALA A 85 14.34 -3.02 3.00
CA ALA A 85 15.64 -2.65 2.43
C ALA A 85 16.43 -1.77 3.42
N GLU A 86 17.73 -1.99 3.53
CA GLU A 86 18.63 -1.20 4.37
C GLU A 86 19.41 -0.22 3.50
N TYR A 87 19.50 1.03 3.95
CA TYR A 87 20.39 2.01 3.33
C TYR A 87 21.86 1.62 3.54
N ARG A 88 22.64 1.62 2.47
CA ARG A 88 24.08 1.30 2.50
C ARG A 88 24.96 2.51 2.17
N GLY A 89 24.49 3.41 1.31
CA GLY A 89 25.28 4.57 0.89
C GLY A 89 24.60 5.40 -0.18
N GLN A 90 25.19 6.54 -0.50
CA GLN A 90 24.76 7.38 -1.60
C GLN A 90 25.97 8.08 -2.23
N ALA A 91 25.89 8.40 -3.52
CA ALA A 91 26.91 9.18 -4.20
C ALA A 91 26.28 10.18 -5.19
N PRO A 92 26.85 11.39 -5.33
CA PRO A 92 26.37 12.38 -6.28
C PRO A 92 26.62 11.92 -7.72
N ILE A 93 25.69 12.24 -8.62
CA ILE A 93 25.84 12.01 -10.07
C ILE A 93 25.11 13.10 -10.86
N GLY A 94 25.87 13.95 -11.53
CA GLY A 94 25.32 15.13 -12.21
C GLY A 94 24.62 16.06 -11.21
N SER A 95 23.36 16.39 -11.48
CA SER A 95 22.53 17.25 -10.62
C SER A 95 21.71 16.48 -9.57
N THR A 96 21.89 15.16 -9.46
CA THR A 96 21.13 14.30 -8.55
C THR A 96 22.07 13.37 -7.78
N ARG A 97 21.53 12.35 -7.11
CA ARG A 97 22.31 11.32 -6.40
C ARG A 97 21.78 9.92 -6.71
N ALA A 98 22.65 8.93 -6.58
CA ALA A 98 22.25 7.54 -6.54
C ALA A 98 22.28 7.02 -5.11
N ILE A 99 21.36 6.11 -4.78
CA ILE A 99 21.26 5.48 -3.46
C ILE A 99 21.50 4.00 -3.60
N VAL A 100 22.29 3.44 -2.69
CA VAL A 100 22.58 2.00 -2.56
C VAL A 100 21.79 1.45 -1.37
N THR A 101 21.05 0.37 -1.59
CA THR A 101 20.34 -0.38 -0.55
C THR A 101 20.65 -1.88 -0.63
N THR A 102 20.31 -2.65 0.39
CA THR A 102 20.28 -4.12 0.29
C THR A 102 19.22 -4.58 -0.72
N ARG A 103 19.43 -5.74 -1.34
CA ARG A 103 18.39 -6.45 -2.12
C ARG A 103 17.59 -7.35 -1.18
N LEU A 104 16.28 -7.15 -1.13
CA LEU A 104 15.35 -8.09 -0.49
C LEU A 104 15.04 -9.27 -1.41
N PRO A 105 15.07 -10.55 -0.96
CA PRO A 105 14.77 -11.73 -1.78
C PRO A 105 13.29 -11.80 -2.21
N GLY A 106 12.98 -12.69 -3.16
CA GLY A 106 11.62 -12.91 -3.66
C GLY A 106 11.32 -12.28 -5.01
N ALA A 107 10.12 -12.57 -5.50
CA ALA A 107 9.56 -12.13 -6.77
C ALA A 107 8.24 -11.36 -6.56
N HIS A 108 7.84 -10.53 -7.52
CA HIS A 108 6.56 -9.85 -7.46
C HIS A 108 5.41 -10.82 -7.75
N PRO A 109 4.37 -10.90 -6.91
CA PRO A 109 3.17 -11.68 -7.19
C PRO A 109 2.29 -10.97 -8.22
N THR A 110 1.33 -11.70 -8.79
CA THR A 110 0.21 -11.13 -9.56
C THR A 110 -1.05 -11.09 -8.70
N LEU A 111 -2.08 -10.34 -9.11
CA LEU A 111 -3.37 -10.37 -8.38
C LEU A 111 -3.99 -11.78 -8.35
N ALA A 112 -3.84 -12.54 -9.44
CA ALA A 112 -4.32 -13.94 -9.52
C ALA A 112 -3.64 -14.87 -8.49
N SER A 113 -2.38 -14.57 -8.14
CA SER A 113 -1.61 -15.37 -7.18
C SER A 113 -2.30 -15.55 -5.83
N PHE A 114 -3.06 -14.54 -5.37
CA PHE A 114 -3.68 -14.57 -4.04
C PHE A 114 -4.94 -15.42 -3.98
N ALA A 115 -5.61 -15.63 -5.12
CA ALA A 115 -6.72 -16.57 -5.22
C ALA A 115 -6.23 -18.01 -5.41
N GLU A 116 -5.13 -18.18 -6.15
CA GLU A 116 -4.54 -19.50 -6.43
C GLU A 116 -3.75 -20.06 -5.23
N ARG A 117 -3.27 -19.19 -4.34
CA ARG A 117 -2.42 -19.54 -3.18
C ARG A 117 -2.97 -18.91 -1.90
N PRO A 118 -3.94 -19.54 -1.22
CA PRO A 118 -4.55 -19.00 0.00
C PRO A 118 -3.55 -18.71 1.13
N GLU A 119 -2.50 -19.52 1.27
CA GLU A 119 -1.44 -19.29 2.26
C GLU A 119 -0.69 -17.97 2.01
N LEU A 120 -0.51 -17.60 0.74
CA LEU A 120 0.06 -16.30 0.39
C LEU A 120 -0.88 -15.14 0.76
N ALA A 121 -2.18 -15.28 0.52
CA ALA A 121 -3.17 -14.29 0.95
C ALA A 121 -3.16 -14.14 2.49
N THR A 122 -3.07 -15.25 3.22
CA THR A 122 -2.91 -15.25 4.68
C THR A 122 -1.62 -14.54 5.11
N SER A 123 -0.51 -14.79 4.42
CA SER A 123 0.77 -14.12 4.68
C SER A 123 0.70 -12.61 4.47
N VAL A 124 -0.02 -12.15 3.43
CA VAL A 124 -0.29 -10.72 3.20
C VAL A 124 -1.09 -10.12 4.36
N GLY A 125 -2.18 -10.75 4.79
CA GLY A 125 -2.96 -10.26 5.93
C GLY A 125 -2.12 -10.10 7.21
N ARG A 126 -1.25 -11.09 7.49
CA ARG A 126 -0.29 -11.02 8.61
C ARG A 126 0.72 -9.88 8.44
N ALA A 127 1.26 -9.69 7.24
CA ALA A 127 2.20 -8.62 6.94
C ALA A 127 1.58 -7.23 7.17
N LEU A 128 0.35 -7.01 6.69
CA LEU A 128 -0.39 -5.76 6.89
C LEU A 128 -0.70 -5.51 8.37
N ALA A 129 -1.14 -6.55 9.09
CA ALA A 129 -1.41 -6.44 10.52
C ALA A 129 -0.13 -6.05 11.30
N ALA A 130 1.03 -6.60 10.93
CA ALA A 130 2.30 -6.26 11.56
C ALA A 130 2.70 -4.79 11.33
N ILE A 131 2.48 -4.26 10.11
CA ILE A 131 2.71 -2.83 9.81
C ILE A 131 1.82 -1.96 10.69
N HIS A 132 0.53 -2.25 10.73
CA HIS A 132 -0.46 -1.41 11.42
C HIS A 132 -0.33 -1.45 12.95
N GLN A 133 0.41 -2.43 13.49
CA GLN A 133 0.74 -2.55 14.91
C GLN A 133 2.09 -1.98 15.30
N LEU A 134 2.87 -1.44 14.36
CA LEU A 134 4.10 -0.76 14.71
C LEU A 134 3.80 0.42 15.66
N PRO A 135 4.70 0.73 16.61
CA PRO A 135 4.54 1.89 17.48
C PRO A 135 4.37 3.17 16.66
N THR A 136 3.35 3.97 16.93
CA THR A 136 3.12 5.20 16.15
C THR A 136 4.17 6.28 16.40
N SER A 137 4.88 6.22 17.52
CA SER A 137 5.86 7.23 17.93
C SER A 137 7.00 7.40 16.93
N PHE A 138 7.53 6.32 16.34
CA PHE A 138 8.67 6.45 15.41
C PHE A 138 8.30 7.22 14.13
N VAL A 139 7.01 7.22 13.74
CA VAL A 139 6.52 7.99 12.59
C VAL A 139 6.58 9.48 12.91
N SER A 140 6.06 9.87 14.09
CA SER A 140 6.11 11.24 14.58
C SER A 140 7.54 11.73 14.83
N ASP A 141 8.38 10.90 15.45
CA ASP A 141 9.78 11.23 15.78
C ASP A 141 10.62 11.45 14.50
N ALA A 142 10.29 10.73 13.43
CA ALA A 142 10.93 10.91 12.12
C ALA A 142 10.35 12.07 11.29
N GLY A 143 9.33 12.77 11.80
CA GLY A 143 8.63 13.85 11.09
C GLY A 143 7.86 13.38 9.87
N LEU A 144 7.48 12.09 9.83
CA LEU A 144 6.66 11.54 8.76
C LEU A 144 5.20 12.02 8.89
N PRO A 145 4.42 12.05 7.79
CA PRO A 145 3.06 12.55 7.83
C PRO A 145 2.18 11.79 8.84
N SER A 146 1.26 12.51 9.45
CA SER A 146 0.22 11.95 10.31
C SER A 146 -1.11 12.55 9.90
N LEU A 147 -2.03 11.71 9.43
CA LEU A 147 -3.36 12.12 9.00
C LEU A 147 -4.41 11.68 10.01
N THR A 148 -5.15 12.66 10.51
CA THR A 148 -6.37 12.42 11.30
C THR A 148 -7.48 11.83 10.41
N PRO A 149 -8.49 11.16 10.99
CA PRO A 149 -9.62 10.66 10.19
C PRO A 149 -10.34 11.74 9.39
N PHE A 150 -10.45 12.95 9.95
CA PHE A 150 -10.99 14.11 9.26
C PHE A 150 -10.14 14.51 8.03
N GLU A 151 -8.82 14.49 8.13
CA GLU A 151 -7.94 14.80 7.01
C GLU A 151 -7.98 13.74 5.92
N VAL A 152 -8.12 12.46 6.30
CA VAL A 152 -8.33 11.37 5.33
C VAL A 152 -9.66 11.55 4.60
N LEU A 153 -10.76 11.80 5.32
CA LEU A 153 -12.06 12.09 4.71
C LEU A 153 -11.99 13.31 3.78
N ARG A 154 -11.40 14.42 4.24
CA ARG A 154 -11.23 15.63 3.41
C ARG A 154 -10.44 15.35 2.14
N SER A 155 -9.39 14.55 2.22
CA SER A 155 -8.61 14.12 1.06
C SER A 155 -9.45 13.29 0.09
N ALA A 156 -10.21 12.32 0.61
CA ALA A 156 -11.12 11.49 -0.18
C ALA A 156 -12.17 12.35 -0.91
N VAL A 157 -12.85 13.26 -0.20
CA VAL A 157 -13.83 14.19 -0.78
C VAL A 157 -13.20 15.06 -1.86
N SER A 158 -12.00 15.59 -1.64
CA SER A 158 -11.29 16.38 -2.64
C SER A 158 -11.02 15.59 -3.93
N VAL A 159 -10.69 14.30 -3.83
CA VAL A 159 -10.52 13.41 -4.99
C VAL A 159 -11.86 13.18 -5.69
N MET A 160 -12.92 12.89 -4.93
CA MET A 160 -14.28 12.70 -5.46
C MET A 160 -14.73 13.93 -6.23
N ASP A 161 -14.68 15.12 -5.61
CA ASP A 161 -15.13 16.38 -6.22
C ASP A 161 -14.37 16.68 -7.51
N ARG A 162 -13.05 16.50 -7.51
CA ARG A 162 -12.21 16.69 -8.70
C ARG A 162 -12.57 15.71 -9.82
N ALA A 163 -12.81 14.44 -9.47
CA ALA A 163 -13.21 13.43 -10.45
C ALA A 163 -14.59 13.75 -11.01
N VAL A 164 -15.57 14.09 -10.17
CA VAL A 164 -16.92 14.51 -10.58
C VAL A 164 -16.87 15.74 -11.49
N ALA A 165 -16.00 16.71 -11.19
CA ALA A 165 -15.83 17.91 -12.00
C ALA A 165 -15.35 17.62 -13.44
N THR A 166 -14.76 16.45 -13.72
CA THR A 166 -14.44 16.02 -15.10
C THR A 166 -15.68 15.73 -15.94
N LYS A 167 -16.84 15.49 -15.29
CA LYS A 167 -18.11 15.05 -15.91
C LYS A 167 -18.03 13.68 -16.59
N LEU A 168 -16.99 12.90 -16.31
CA LEU A 168 -16.78 11.55 -16.86
C LEU A 168 -17.16 10.45 -15.87
N VAL A 169 -17.43 10.79 -14.60
CA VAL A 169 -17.81 9.83 -13.57
C VAL A 169 -19.29 9.45 -13.74
N PRO A 170 -19.64 8.16 -13.82
CA PRO A 170 -21.04 7.72 -13.87
C PRO A 170 -21.85 8.14 -12.64
N ALA A 171 -23.11 8.55 -12.84
CA ALA A 171 -23.98 9.08 -11.78
C ALA A 171 -24.13 8.14 -10.57
N ALA A 172 -24.21 6.83 -10.81
CA ALA A 172 -24.31 5.82 -9.75
C ALA A 172 -23.08 5.82 -8.81
N LEU A 173 -21.88 6.07 -9.34
CA LEU A 173 -20.68 6.20 -8.51
C LEU A 173 -20.66 7.53 -7.76
N VAL A 174 -21.15 8.62 -8.37
CA VAL A 174 -21.28 9.91 -7.70
C VAL A 174 -22.16 9.80 -6.46
N GLU A 175 -23.38 9.27 -6.60
CA GLU A 175 -24.31 9.07 -5.48
C GLU A 175 -23.71 8.18 -4.40
N ARG A 176 -23.06 7.09 -4.80
CA ARG A 176 -22.41 6.13 -3.90
C ARG A 176 -21.25 6.77 -3.12
N TRP A 177 -20.40 7.56 -3.76
CA TRP A 177 -19.29 8.27 -3.12
C TRP A 177 -19.78 9.38 -2.20
N GLU A 178 -20.82 10.13 -2.59
CA GLU A 178 -21.44 11.12 -1.72
C GLU A 178 -22.06 10.48 -0.47
N GLY A 179 -22.71 9.32 -0.62
CA GLY A 179 -23.22 8.55 0.51
C GLY A 179 -22.11 8.16 1.50
N ALA A 180 -20.98 7.63 0.99
CA ALA A 180 -19.83 7.29 1.81
C ALA A 180 -19.18 8.52 2.47
N ALA A 181 -19.11 9.65 1.78
CA ALA A 181 -18.56 10.89 2.32
C ALA A 181 -19.40 11.49 3.46
N ARG A 182 -20.73 11.32 3.41
CA ARG A 182 -21.67 11.81 4.44
C ARG A 182 -21.75 10.90 5.66
N ASP A 183 -21.38 9.62 5.53
CA ASP A 183 -21.41 8.66 6.62
C ASP A 183 -20.27 8.90 7.61
N GLN A 184 -20.55 9.63 8.70
CA GLN A 184 -19.56 9.94 9.71
C GLN A 184 -19.04 8.70 10.45
N GLN A 185 -19.85 7.65 10.58
CA GLN A 185 -19.46 6.43 11.29
C GLN A 185 -18.42 5.65 10.48
N LEU A 186 -18.53 5.66 9.15
CA LEU A 186 -17.55 5.04 8.25
C LEU A 186 -16.13 5.56 8.51
N TRP A 187 -15.99 6.87 8.72
CA TRP A 187 -14.71 7.56 8.90
C TRP A 187 -14.25 7.68 10.36
N GLN A 188 -14.94 7.06 11.31
CA GLN A 188 -14.49 6.98 12.70
C GLN A 188 -13.55 5.79 12.88
N PHE A 189 -12.24 6.05 12.79
CA PHE A 189 -11.21 5.04 13.00
C PHE A 189 -10.03 5.60 13.79
N THR A 190 -9.23 4.71 14.36
CA THR A 190 -7.95 5.06 15.00
C THR A 190 -6.85 4.99 13.95
N PRO A 191 -6.15 6.11 13.64
CA PRO A 191 -5.03 6.07 12.71
C PRO A 191 -3.93 5.13 13.17
N THR A 192 -3.38 4.36 12.24
CA THR A 192 -2.26 3.44 12.46
C THR A 192 -1.09 3.79 11.55
N VAL A 193 0.08 3.18 11.79
CA VAL A 193 1.15 3.19 10.79
C VAL A 193 0.63 2.48 9.54
N VAL A 194 0.80 3.09 8.37
CA VAL A 194 0.42 2.51 7.08
C VAL A 194 1.55 2.67 6.07
N HIS A 195 1.74 1.67 5.21
CA HIS A 195 2.64 1.76 4.06
C HIS A 195 2.16 2.84 3.07
N GLY A 196 0.84 2.93 2.86
CA GLY A 196 0.17 4.01 2.14
C GLY A 196 0.14 3.89 0.62
N SER A 197 0.89 2.95 0.04
CA SER A 197 0.96 2.68 -1.41
C SER A 197 1.23 1.20 -1.75
N ILE A 198 0.76 0.28 -0.91
CA ILE A 198 1.01 -1.15 -1.11
C ILE A 198 0.22 -1.72 -2.30
N GLY A 199 0.81 -2.74 -2.94
CA GLY A 199 0.27 -3.44 -4.10
C GLY A 199 1.27 -4.48 -4.61
N THR A 200 0.89 -5.22 -5.66
CA THR A 200 1.73 -6.29 -6.23
C THR A 200 3.12 -5.82 -6.68
N GLY A 201 3.23 -4.57 -7.14
CA GLY A 201 4.49 -3.99 -7.62
C GLY A 201 5.52 -3.69 -6.53
N VAL A 202 5.14 -3.68 -5.25
CA VAL A 202 6.04 -3.41 -4.12
C VAL A 202 6.20 -4.61 -3.19
N LEU A 203 5.31 -5.59 -3.29
CA LEU A 203 5.40 -6.86 -2.56
C LEU A 203 6.41 -7.79 -3.21
N LEU A 204 7.21 -8.45 -2.38
CA LEU A 204 8.06 -9.57 -2.75
C LEU A 204 7.61 -10.82 -2.00
N VAL A 205 7.55 -11.94 -2.71
CA VAL A 205 7.14 -13.23 -2.17
C VAL A 205 8.21 -14.29 -2.41
N ASP A 206 8.36 -15.19 -1.45
CA ASP A 206 9.15 -16.41 -1.56
C ASP A 206 8.29 -17.60 -1.12
N GLY A 207 8.00 -18.50 -2.06
CA GLY A 207 6.97 -19.52 -1.89
C GLY A 207 5.60 -18.91 -1.58
N GLU A 208 5.09 -19.21 -0.39
CA GLU A 208 3.78 -18.75 0.12
C GLU A 208 3.90 -17.64 1.16
N ALA A 209 5.10 -17.08 1.35
CA ALA A 209 5.35 -16.04 2.33
C ALA A 209 5.71 -14.71 1.67
N VAL A 210 5.23 -13.60 2.25
CA VAL A 210 5.77 -12.27 1.97
C VAL A 210 7.21 -12.23 2.47
N SER A 211 8.16 -12.09 1.55
CA SER A 211 9.60 -12.03 1.87
C SER A 211 10.10 -10.61 2.09
N GLY A 212 9.41 -9.61 1.52
CA GLY A 212 9.77 -8.21 1.68
C GLY A 212 8.77 -7.23 1.08
N ILE A 213 8.86 -5.97 1.52
CA ILE A 213 8.04 -4.87 1.01
C ILE A 213 8.94 -3.68 0.68
N LEU A 214 8.75 -3.11 -0.51
CA LEU A 214 9.55 -2.04 -1.10
C LEU A 214 8.79 -0.70 -1.12
N ASP A 215 9.48 0.39 -1.47
CA ASP A 215 8.92 1.72 -1.74
C ASP A 215 8.06 2.31 -0.59
N TRP A 216 8.70 2.49 0.58
CA TRP A 216 8.12 3.02 1.82
C TRP A 216 7.91 4.54 1.82
N GLY A 217 8.11 5.24 0.70
CA GLY A 217 8.07 6.70 0.64
C GLY A 217 6.73 7.34 1.03
N GLU A 218 5.65 6.54 1.10
CA GLU A 218 4.31 6.96 1.50
C GLU A 218 3.97 6.62 2.97
N LEU A 219 4.95 6.09 3.72
CA LEU A 219 4.81 5.71 5.13
C LEU A 219 4.33 6.90 5.99
N ARG A 220 3.23 6.69 6.71
CA ARG A 220 2.57 7.72 7.52
C ARG A 220 1.70 7.10 8.62
N LEU A 221 1.15 7.94 9.49
CA LEU A 221 -0.06 7.59 10.24
C LEU A 221 -1.29 7.89 9.38
N GLY A 222 -2.24 6.97 9.31
CA GLY A 222 -3.44 7.14 8.52
C GLY A 222 -4.42 5.98 8.64
N ASP A 223 -5.31 5.87 7.64
CA ASP A 223 -6.34 4.84 7.59
C ASP A 223 -5.77 3.47 7.18
N PRO A 224 -5.81 2.44 8.04
CA PRO A 224 -5.34 1.09 7.70
C PRO A 224 -6.07 0.50 6.49
N ALA A 225 -7.30 0.93 6.20
CA ALA A 225 -8.06 0.44 5.06
C ALA A 225 -7.39 0.73 3.71
N LYS A 226 -6.52 1.77 3.64
CA LYS A 226 -5.79 2.10 2.42
C LYS A 226 -4.87 0.97 1.98
N ASP A 227 -4.27 0.24 2.92
CA ASP A 227 -3.32 -0.84 2.61
C ASP A 227 -4.00 -2.17 2.24
N LEU A 228 -5.33 -2.29 2.45
CA LEU A 228 -6.13 -3.43 2.01
C LEU A 228 -6.81 -3.19 0.64
N ALA A 229 -6.95 -1.93 0.23
CA ALA A 229 -7.77 -1.53 -0.92
C ALA A 229 -7.38 -2.24 -2.23
N TRP A 230 -6.08 -2.37 -2.51
CA TRP A 230 -5.57 -2.96 -3.74
C TRP A 230 -5.97 -4.43 -3.94
N VAL A 231 -6.24 -5.17 -2.85
CA VAL A 231 -6.62 -6.60 -2.91
C VAL A 231 -7.99 -6.77 -3.56
N LEU A 232 -8.88 -5.77 -3.45
CA LEU A 232 -10.22 -5.75 -4.06
C LEU A 232 -10.18 -5.73 -5.59
N ALA A 233 -9.03 -5.38 -6.20
CA ALA A 233 -8.84 -5.52 -7.65
C ALA A 233 -8.72 -6.99 -8.10
N GLY A 234 -8.48 -7.91 -7.15
CA GLY A 234 -8.41 -9.35 -7.38
C GLY A 234 -9.78 -10.03 -7.26
N ARG A 235 -9.75 -11.34 -6.98
CA ARG A 235 -10.97 -12.10 -6.70
C ARG A 235 -11.45 -11.87 -5.25
N ARG A 236 -12.76 -11.97 -5.03
CA ARG A 236 -13.42 -11.76 -3.73
C ARG A 236 -12.86 -12.67 -2.62
N ASP A 237 -12.67 -13.94 -2.92
CA ASP A 237 -12.13 -14.94 -1.98
C ASP A 237 -10.73 -14.59 -1.46
N ALA A 238 -9.90 -13.95 -2.30
CA ALA A 238 -8.59 -13.45 -1.89
C ALA A 238 -8.71 -12.31 -0.87
N PHE A 239 -9.63 -11.36 -1.07
CA PHE A 239 -9.87 -10.28 -0.11
C PHE A 239 -10.35 -10.80 1.23
N ASP A 240 -11.33 -11.72 1.23
CA ASP A 240 -11.87 -12.30 2.46
C ASP A 240 -10.79 -13.06 3.25
N THR A 241 -9.90 -13.77 2.56
CA THR A 241 -8.76 -14.47 3.16
C THR A 241 -7.76 -13.49 3.77
N VAL A 242 -7.38 -12.43 3.04
CA VAL A 242 -6.48 -11.38 3.55
C VAL A 242 -7.08 -10.69 4.77
N LEU A 243 -8.36 -10.32 4.70
CA LEU A 243 -9.06 -9.63 5.78
C LEU A 243 -9.15 -10.52 7.03
N SER A 244 -9.54 -11.79 6.86
CA SER A 244 -9.61 -12.75 7.97
C SER A 244 -8.25 -12.92 8.66
N ALA A 245 -7.17 -13.05 7.88
CA ALA A 245 -5.83 -13.15 8.41
C ALA A 245 -5.37 -11.86 9.09
N TYR A 246 -5.71 -10.70 8.54
CA TYR A 246 -5.43 -9.39 9.13
C TYR A 246 -6.12 -9.23 10.50
N GLU A 247 -7.40 -9.59 10.59
CA GLU A 247 -8.19 -9.53 11.82
C GLU A 247 -7.65 -10.47 12.90
N ALA A 248 -7.36 -11.72 12.53
CA ALA A 248 -6.79 -12.73 13.43
C ALA A 248 -5.43 -12.34 14.01
N ASN A 249 -4.70 -11.44 13.35
CA ASN A 249 -3.40 -10.96 13.79
C ASN A 249 -3.46 -9.57 14.46
N GLY A 250 -4.63 -9.13 14.95
CA GLY A 250 -4.77 -7.91 15.76
C GLY A 250 -5.27 -6.67 15.01
N GLY A 251 -5.60 -6.82 13.72
CA GLY A 251 -6.15 -5.75 12.89
C GLY A 251 -7.66 -5.50 13.04
N GLY A 252 -8.42 -6.41 13.64
CA GLY A 252 -9.90 -6.46 13.60
C GLY A 252 -10.64 -5.58 14.60
N ARG A 253 -10.10 -4.42 15.00
CA ARG A 253 -10.80 -3.50 15.92
C ARG A 253 -11.78 -2.56 15.21
N ASP A 254 -11.65 -2.43 13.90
CA ASP A 254 -12.43 -1.50 13.09
C ASP A 254 -13.42 -2.25 12.20
N ARG A 255 -14.69 -2.17 12.57
CA ARG A 255 -15.78 -2.82 11.83
C ARG A 255 -16.03 -2.22 10.45
N GLN A 256 -15.57 -0.99 10.22
CA GLN A 256 -15.77 -0.25 8.98
C GLN A 256 -14.58 -0.35 8.02
N LEU A 257 -13.53 -1.10 8.41
CA LEU A 257 -12.29 -1.25 7.65
C LEU A 257 -12.56 -1.72 6.20
N ALA A 258 -13.39 -2.75 6.04
CA ALA A 258 -13.67 -3.32 4.73
C ALA A 258 -14.42 -2.32 3.84
N GLN A 259 -15.38 -1.58 4.39
CA GLN A 259 -16.15 -0.54 3.68
C GLN A 259 -15.22 0.59 3.24
N ARG A 260 -14.34 1.08 4.13
CA ARG A 260 -13.34 2.08 3.76
C ARG A 260 -12.33 1.56 2.74
N ALA A 261 -11.96 0.28 2.80
CA ALA A 261 -11.06 -0.31 1.80
C ALA A 261 -11.70 -0.28 0.41
N ARG A 262 -13.02 -0.53 0.32
CA ARG A 262 -13.80 -0.38 -0.91
C ARG A 262 -13.85 1.08 -1.39
N VAL A 263 -14.04 2.05 -0.49
CA VAL A 263 -13.93 3.47 -0.85
C VAL A 263 -12.57 3.76 -1.46
N HIS A 264 -11.47 3.39 -0.79
CA HIS A 264 -10.11 3.63 -1.29
C HIS A 264 -9.85 2.94 -2.63
N HIS A 265 -10.40 1.73 -2.84
CA HIS A 265 -10.29 1.00 -4.10
C HIS A 265 -11.03 1.70 -5.24
N GLU A 266 -12.26 2.16 -5.00
CA GLU A 266 -13.01 2.92 -6.02
C GLU A 266 -12.29 4.25 -6.34
N LEU A 267 -11.71 4.91 -5.33
CA LEU A 267 -10.94 6.15 -5.52
C LEU A 267 -9.62 5.95 -6.28
N GLU A 268 -9.05 4.75 -6.34
CA GLU A 268 -7.89 4.47 -7.20
C GLU A 268 -8.24 4.66 -8.68
N THR A 269 -9.47 4.33 -9.08
CA THR A 269 -9.97 4.59 -10.43
C THR A 269 -10.15 6.10 -10.67
N ALA A 270 -10.62 6.84 -9.66
CA ALA A 270 -10.70 8.30 -9.73
C ALA A 270 -9.31 8.94 -9.87
N HIS A 271 -8.32 8.45 -9.14
CA HIS A 271 -6.93 8.89 -9.29
C HIS A 271 -6.38 8.63 -10.69
N TRP A 272 -6.68 7.47 -11.28
CA TRP A 272 -6.26 7.14 -12.65
C TRP A 272 -6.88 8.06 -13.69
N LEU A 273 -8.18 8.35 -13.56
CA LEU A 273 -8.87 9.34 -14.39
C LEU A 273 -8.21 10.72 -14.30
N LEU A 274 -8.00 11.21 -13.08
CA LEU A 274 -7.39 12.52 -12.83
C LEU A 274 -5.96 12.60 -13.39
N HIS A 275 -5.21 11.50 -13.31
CA HIS A 275 -3.90 11.39 -13.92
C HIS A 275 -3.98 11.52 -15.46
N GLY A 276 -4.90 10.80 -16.10
CA GLY A 276 -5.12 10.88 -17.55
C GLY A 276 -5.46 12.29 -18.02
N VAL A 277 -6.39 12.95 -17.30
CA VAL A 277 -6.77 14.35 -17.57
C VAL A 277 -5.56 15.29 -17.43
N GLN A 278 -4.78 15.17 -16.35
CA GLN A 278 -3.61 16.01 -16.12
C GLN A 278 -2.52 15.77 -17.18
N ALA A 279 -2.31 14.52 -17.58
CA ALA A 279 -1.35 14.12 -18.61
C ALA A 279 -1.85 14.41 -20.04
N LYS A 280 -3.12 14.83 -20.21
CA LYS A 280 -3.81 14.97 -21.50
C LYS A 280 -3.73 13.70 -22.35
N SER A 281 -3.82 12.53 -21.71
CA SER A 281 -3.78 11.23 -22.37
C SER A 281 -5.19 10.69 -22.54
N THR A 282 -5.70 10.68 -23.76
CA THR A 282 -7.03 10.11 -24.08
C THR A 282 -7.08 8.62 -23.77
N GLU A 283 -6.00 7.88 -24.05
CA GLU A 283 -5.88 6.45 -23.75
C GLU A 283 -6.10 6.16 -22.25
N VAL A 284 -5.46 6.94 -21.38
CA VAL A 284 -5.59 6.78 -19.92
C VAL A 284 -7.00 7.18 -19.45
N VAL A 285 -7.57 8.23 -20.03
CA VAL A 285 -8.93 8.68 -19.70
C VAL A 285 -9.96 7.60 -20.09
N ASP A 286 -9.87 7.07 -21.31
CA ASP A 286 -10.78 6.05 -21.82
C ASP A 286 -10.70 4.75 -21.00
N ASP A 287 -9.49 4.33 -20.62
CA ASP A 287 -9.29 3.18 -19.73
C ASP A 287 -9.90 3.42 -18.34
N ALA A 288 -9.69 4.59 -17.74
CA ALA A 288 -10.28 4.94 -16.46
C ALA A 288 -11.82 4.96 -16.51
N VAL A 289 -12.42 5.47 -17.58
CA VAL A 289 -13.87 5.44 -17.80
C VAL A 289 -14.37 4.00 -17.93
N ALA A 290 -13.66 3.14 -18.67
CA ALA A 290 -14.00 1.73 -18.77
C ALA A 290 -13.88 0.99 -17.42
N MET A 291 -12.91 1.34 -16.58
CA MET A 291 -12.82 0.85 -15.20
C MET A 291 -14.03 1.29 -14.37
N MET A 292 -14.45 2.55 -14.46
CA MET A 292 -15.63 3.05 -13.75
C MET A 292 -16.91 2.34 -14.18
N HIS A 293 -17.08 2.04 -15.47
CA HIS A 293 -18.22 1.24 -15.93
C HIS A 293 -18.23 -0.17 -15.34
N ARG A 294 -17.07 -0.83 -15.24
CA ARG A 294 -16.97 -2.13 -14.56
C ARG A 294 -17.33 -2.04 -13.07
N LEU A 295 -16.95 -0.95 -12.39
CA LEU A 295 -17.37 -0.68 -11.02
C LEU A 295 -18.89 -0.51 -10.92
N VAL A 296 -19.51 0.23 -11.86
CA VAL A 296 -20.96 0.38 -11.93
C VAL A 296 -21.65 -0.98 -12.07
N ASP A 297 -21.17 -1.84 -12.96
CA ASP A 297 -21.73 -3.19 -13.14
C ASP A 297 -21.63 -4.02 -11.85
N ALA A 298 -20.49 -3.92 -11.14
CA ALA A 298 -20.30 -4.59 -9.86
C ALA A 298 -21.22 -4.04 -8.75
N VAL A 299 -21.50 -2.73 -8.74
CA VAL A 299 -22.41 -2.08 -7.77
C VAL A 299 -23.87 -2.46 -8.01
N HIS A 300 -24.27 -2.74 -9.25
CA HIS A 300 -25.64 -3.18 -9.57
C HIS A 300 -25.83 -4.70 -9.44
N ALA A 301 -24.77 -5.46 -9.19
CA ALA A 301 -24.87 -6.90 -9.01
C ALA A 301 -25.63 -7.25 -7.72
N PRO A 302 -26.37 -8.38 -7.67
CA PRO A 302 -27.08 -8.82 -6.46
C PRO A 302 -26.17 -9.06 -5.24
N SER A 303 -24.87 -9.27 -5.48
CA SER A 303 -23.84 -9.46 -4.46
C SER A 303 -23.03 -8.19 -4.16
N ALA A 304 -23.51 -7.03 -4.60
CA ALA A 304 -22.87 -5.75 -4.33
C ALA A 304 -22.87 -5.44 -2.83
N GLU A 305 -21.70 -5.06 -2.32
CA GLU A 305 -21.57 -4.66 -0.93
C GLU A 305 -21.65 -3.13 -0.80
N PRO A 306 -22.34 -2.61 0.22
CA PRO A 306 -22.47 -1.17 0.42
C PRO A 306 -21.13 -0.54 0.84
N LEU A 307 -20.96 0.76 0.57
CA LEU A 307 -19.91 1.58 1.22
C LEU A 307 -20.34 2.13 2.58
N GLN A 308 -21.63 2.05 2.89
CA GLN A 308 -22.19 2.55 4.14
C GLN A 308 -21.68 1.74 5.32
N SER A 309 -21.54 2.41 6.45
CA SER A 309 -21.10 1.80 7.69
C SER A 309 -22.04 0.67 8.12
N VAL A 310 -21.43 -0.38 8.67
CA VAL A 310 -22.15 -1.48 9.30
C VAL A 310 -22.55 -1.03 10.70
N SER A 311 -23.84 -0.84 10.93
CA SER A 311 -24.37 -0.67 12.28
C SER A 311 -24.23 -1.99 13.05
N PRO A 312 -23.95 -1.97 14.37
CA PRO A 312 -24.14 -3.17 15.18
C PRO A 312 -25.57 -3.67 14.98
N GLU A 313 -25.76 -4.97 14.76
CA GLU A 313 -27.03 -5.59 15.10
C GLU A 313 -27.29 -5.22 16.56
N THR A 314 -28.27 -4.34 16.76
CA THR A 314 -28.70 -4.00 18.10
C THR A 314 -29.46 -5.22 18.54
N MET A 315 -28.85 -6.09 19.36
CA MET A 315 -29.61 -7.15 20.01
C MET A 315 -30.81 -6.49 20.66
N GLU A 316 -32.00 -6.96 20.31
CA GLU A 316 -33.23 -6.48 20.94
C GLU A 316 -33.11 -6.68 22.45
N ILE A 317 -33.70 -5.80 23.25
CA ILE A 317 -33.62 -5.86 24.72
C ILE A 317 -33.97 -7.27 25.23
N GLY A 318 -34.92 -7.95 24.57
CA GLY A 318 -35.29 -9.33 24.88
C GLY A 318 -34.21 -10.38 24.61
N GLU A 319 -33.34 -10.18 23.62
CA GLU A 319 -32.19 -11.06 23.35
C GLU A 319 -31.08 -10.83 24.37
N VAL A 320 -30.87 -9.59 24.80
CA VAL A 320 -29.95 -9.25 25.90
C VAL A 320 -30.43 -9.87 27.21
N GLU A 321 -31.73 -9.79 27.52
CA GLU A 321 -32.34 -10.42 28.71
C GLU A 321 -32.27 -11.95 28.67
N GLN A 322 -32.44 -12.57 27.50
CA GLN A 322 -32.26 -14.02 27.34
C GLN A 322 -30.79 -14.44 27.53
N LEU A 323 -29.84 -13.66 27.02
CA LEU A 323 -28.43 -13.94 27.19
C LEU A 323 -27.99 -13.81 28.65
N LEU A 324 -28.45 -12.78 29.36
CA LEU A 324 -28.19 -12.57 30.78
C LEU A 324 -28.81 -13.69 31.63
N SER A 325 -30.08 -14.04 31.39
CA SER A 325 -30.78 -15.10 32.14
C SER A 325 -30.26 -16.52 31.86
N SER A 326 -29.59 -16.74 30.71
CA SER A 326 -28.90 -18.00 30.39
C SER A 326 -27.51 -18.10 31.05
N THR A 327 -26.86 -16.95 31.28
CA THR A 327 -25.56 -16.88 31.96
C THR A 327 -25.72 -17.06 33.48
N GLU A 328 -26.75 -16.46 34.07
CA GLU A 328 -27.08 -16.62 35.51
C GLU A 328 -27.45 -18.08 35.86
N ARG A 329 -28.17 -18.78 34.98
CA ARG A 329 -28.52 -20.21 35.16
C ARG A 329 -27.34 -21.18 35.04
N ARG A 330 -26.20 -20.75 34.51
CA ARG A 330 -24.97 -21.57 34.42
C ARG A 330 -24.06 -21.41 35.66
N HIS A 331 -24.38 -20.47 36.55
CA HIS A 331 -23.57 -20.16 37.73
C HIS A 331 -24.34 -20.26 39.06
N GLY A 332 -25.57 -20.79 39.04
CA GLY A 332 -26.29 -21.27 40.23
C GLY A 332 -26.34 -22.78 40.25
#